data_AF-I4I662-F1
#
_entry.id   AF-I4I662-F1
#
_cell.length_a   1.000
_cell.length_b   1.000
_cell.length_c   1.000
_cell.angle_alpha   90.00
_cell.angle_beta   90.00
_cell.angle_gamma   90.00
#
_symmetry.space_group_name_H-M   'P 1'
#
loop_
_entity.id
_entity.type
_entity.pdbx_description
1 polymer ?
#
loop_
_entity_poly.entity_id
_entity_poly.type
_entity_poly.pdbx_seq_one_letter_code
_entity_poly.pdbx_strand_id
1 'polypeptide(L)'
;MLVKKIALPLLFCAITLLSSIATAEPTSNSLTTARKPVLLYLTQLQDFDALLVPAPRVLAYGYFKNFLKPAYESLQVGKVDLPDYKLPNVDNEGNEGGENAVMTLSFSTFRIRIAKPVSWEDATDAAVVNLRKNRLAEISIKQPGSRRAFRVYVPTETKQLLDNAMRDNLKRAKKAEALLLNVEVDRLDVVDFPTPLIALHDFVESEMSDETSAESWQKQKTLQYNEFFRYLESLLQKAGIKYPFLSYFNYNNSPDFNLPD
;
A
#
# COMPACT_ATOMS: atom_id res chain seq x y z
N MET A 1 -18.69 16.51 30.34
CA MET A 1 -18.68 15.55 29.22
C MET A 1 -17.32 14.89 29.17
N LEU A 2 -17.30 13.57 29.35
CA LEU A 2 -16.12 12.77 29.67
C LEU A 2 -15.28 12.50 28.41
N VAL A 3 -14.04 12.99 28.39
CA VAL A 3 -13.02 12.61 27.41
C VAL A 3 -12.38 11.30 27.87
N LYS A 4 -12.67 10.18 27.21
CA LYS A 4 -11.92 8.92 27.40
C LYS A 4 -10.70 8.92 26.48
N LYS A 5 -9.56 9.31 27.02
CA LYS A 5 -8.24 8.88 26.55
C LYS A 5 -8.11 7.39 26.89
N ILE A 6 -8.03 6.52 25.89
CA ILE A 6 -7.61 5.13 26.10
C ILE A 6 -6.11 5.08 25.88
N ALA A 7 -5.45 4.59 26.91
CA ALA A 7 -4.01 4.55 27.09
C ALA A 7 -3.36 3.54 26.14
N LEU A 8 -2.20 3.96 25.63
CA LEU A 8 -1.17 3.15 25.02
C LEU A 8 -0.18 2.75 26.13
N PRO A 9 -0.29 1.55 26.74
CA PRO A 9 0.91 0.90 27.26
C PRO A 9 0.78 -0.63 27.25
N LEU A 10 0.96 -1.26 26.09
CA LEU A 10 1.21 -2.72 26.03
C LEU A 10 2.41 -3.10 25.16
N LEU A 11 3.07 -2.12 24.52
CA LEU A 11 4.24 -2.37 23.67
C LEU A 11 5.58 -2.26 24.43
N PHE A 12 5.59 -1.74 25.66
CA PHE A 12 6.84 -1.45 26.40
C PHE A 12 7.25 -2.50 27.44
N CYS A 13 6.41 -3.50 27.76
CA CYS A 13 6.76 -4.53 28.75
C CYS A 13 7.58 -5.71 28.19
N ALA A 14 7.63 -5.91 26.86
CA ALA A 14 8.34 -7.05 26.27
C ALA A 14 9.85 -6.82 26.10
N ILE A 15 10.31 -5.56 26.08
CA ILE A 15 11.72 -5.22 25.78
C ILE A 15 12.59 -5.21 27.05
N THR A 16 12.00 -5.10 28.24
CA THR A 16 12.76 -5.00 29.51
C THR A 16 13.02 -6.33 30.21
N LEU A 17 12.42 -7.44 29.79
CA LEU A 17 12.67 -8.76 30.42
C LEU A 17 13.88 -9.51 29.84
N LEU A 18 14.42 -9.09 28.69
CA LEU A 18 15.56 -9.74 28.02
C LEU A 18 16.94 -9.21 28.45
N SER A 19 17.00 -8.12 29.20
CA SER A 19 18.26 -7.50 29.63
C SER A 19 18.71 -7.87 31.06
N SER A 20 18.01 -8.78 31.76
CA SER A 20 18.33 -9.17 33.15
C SER A 20 18.91 -10.57 33.33
N ILE A 21 19.32 -11.28 32.27
CA ILE A 21 19.97 -12.61 32.39
C ILE A 21 21.47 -12.58 32.06
N ALA A 22 22.03 -11.42 31.71
CA ALA A 22 23.44 -11.29 31.35
C ALA A 22 24.26 -10.60 32.46
N THR A 23 24.44 -11.24 33.62
CA THR A 23 25.64 -11.08 34.48
C THR A 23 25.57 -12.05 35.66
N ALA A 24 26.13 -13.25 35.50
CA ALA A 24 26.60 -14.05 36.62
C ALA A 24 27.87 -14.79 36.17
N GLU A 25 29.03 -14.29 36.61
CA GLU A 25 30.31 -14.97 36.41
C GLU A 25 30.39 -16.26 37.25
N PRO A 26 31.13 -17.29 36.80
CA PRO A 26 31.22 -18.56 37.49
C PRO A 26 32.31 -18.52 38.57
N THR A 27 31.95 -18.86 39.80
CA THR A 27 32.92 -19.29 40.82
C THR A 27 32.90 -20.81 40.97
N SER A 28 34.05 -21.33 41.38
CA SER A 28 34.59 -22.66 41.10
C SER A 28 34.04 -23.82 41.94
N ASN A 29 34.30 -25.03 41.43
CA ASN A 29 34.38 -26.35 42.08
C ASN A 29 33.09 -27.06 42.53
N SER A 30 32.67 -28.05 41.74
CA SER A 30 32.84 -29.47 42.09
C SER A 30 32.29 -30.40 41.00
N LEU A 31 33.05 -31.43 40.65
CA LEU A 31 32.56 -32.57 39.87
C LEU A 31 31.49 -33.29 40.70
N THR A 32 30.31 -33.50 40.13
CA THR A 32 29.66 -34.83 40.12
C THR A 32 28.44 -34.84 39.22
N THR A 33 28.35 -35.92 38.44
CA THR A 33 27.17 -36.40 37.72
C THR A 33 26.79 -35.61 36.46
N ALA A 34 27.24 -36.16 35.33
CA ALA A 34 26.68 -35.93 34.01
C ALA A 34 25.14 -36.10 34.04
N ARG A 35 24.42 -34.98 34.20
CA ARG A 35 23.08 -34.82 33.66
C ARG A 35 23.22 -33.90 32.45
N LYS A 36 23.00 -34.47 31.27
CA LYS A 36 22.82 -33.70 30.04
C LYS A 36 21.85 -32.55 30.32
N PRO A 37 22.16 -31.30 29.97
CA PRO A 37 21.13 -30.28 29.87
C PRO A 37 20.30 -30.60 28.62
N VAL A 38 19.33 -31.49 28.77
CA VAL A 38 18.19 -31.61 27.85
C VAL A 38 17.23 -30.50 28.26
N LEU A 39 17.57 -29.24 28.01
CA LEU A 39 16.61 -28.14 28.15
C LEU A 39 17.17 -26.83 27.58
N LEU A 40 17.48 -26.77 26.29
CA LEU A 40 17.58 -25.53 25.51
C LEU A 40 17.72 -25.96 24.04
N TYR A 41 17.07 -25.26 23.11
CA TYR A 41 17.00 -25.54 21.65
C TYR A 41 15.81 -26.34 21.12
N LEU A 42 14.62 -26.14 21.68
CA LEU A 42 13.36 -26.33 20.93
C LEU A 42 12.40 -25.17 21.25
N THR A 43 12.81 -23.93 21.00
CA THR A 43 11.86 -22.84 20.74
C THR A 43 11.26 -23.09 19.36
N GLN A 44 10.20 -23.90 19.33
CA GLN A 44 9.49 -24.26 18.10
C GLN A 44 8.63 -23.07 17.66
N LEU A 45 8.52 -22.86 16.34
CA LEU A 45 7.66 -21.85 15.70
C LEU A 45 6.23 -21.72 16.27
N GLN A 46 5.72 -22.77 16.91
CA GLN A 46 4.41 -22.78 17.59
C GLN A 46 4.26 -21.67 18.64
N ASP A 47 5.35 -21.27 19.30
CA ASP A 47 5.33 -20.19 20.30
C ASP A 47 5.14 -18.79 19.66
N PHE A 48 5.43 -18.66 18.36
CA PHE A 48 5.24 -17.44 17.59
C PHE A 48 3.96 -17.42 16.74
N ASP A 49 3.25 -18.55 16.59
CA ASP A 49 1.98 -18.62 15.84
C ASP A 49 0.96 -17.58 16.34
N ALA A 50 0.94 -17.32 17.65
CA ALA A 50 0.07 -16.33 18.28
C ALA A 50 0.44 -14.86 17.92
N LEU A 51 1.68 -14.58 17.53
CA LEU A 51 2.19 -13.25 17.17
C LEU A 51 2.29 -13.04 15.66
N LEU A 52 2.46 -14.11 14.87
CA LEU A 52 2.62 -14.05 13.42
C LEU A 52 1.30 -13.96 12.64
N VAL A 53 0.19 -14.52 13.15
CA VAL A 53 -1.14 -14.38 12.50
C VAL A 53 -1.75 -12.97 12.63
N PRO A 54 -1.58 -12.23 13.74
CA PRO A 54 -2.04 -10.84 13.84
C PRO A 54 -1.36 -9.85 12.89
N ALA A 55 -0.07 -10.02 12.60
CA ALA A 55 0.71 -9.10 11.76
C ALA A 55 0.09 -8.86 10.36
N PRO A 56 -0.19 -9.89 9.53
CA PRO A 56 -0.79 -9.69 8.21
C PRO A 56 -2.18 -9.06 8.30
N ARG A 57 -2.95 -9.31 9.36
CA ARG A 57 -4.26 -8.66 9.58
C ARG A 57 -4.12 -7.17 9.87
N VAL A 58 -3.16 -6.79 10.71
CA VAL A 58 -2.88 -5.38 11.03
C VAL A 58 -2.39 -4.64 9.78
N LEU A 59 -1.50 -5.25 9.00
CA LEU A 59 -1.03 -4.69 7.73
C LEU A 59 -2.18 -4.53 6.71
N ALA A 60 -3.03 -5.54 6.56
CA ALA A 60 -4.22 -5.46 5.70
C ALA A 60 -5.22 -4.38 6.18
N TYR A 61 -5.42 -4.25 7.49
CA TYR A 61 -6.25 -3.19 8.05
C TYR A 61 -5.68 -1.80 7.76
N GLY A 62 -4.37 -1.62 7.96
CA GLY A 62 -3.67 -0.39 7.65
C GLY A 62 -3.78 -0.04 6.17
N TYR A 63 -3.53 -1.00 5.29
CA TYR A 63 -3.69 -0.84 3.84
C TYR A 63 -5.11 -0.41 3.45
N PHE A 64 -6.12 -1.09 3.99
CA PHE A 64 -7.51 -0.77 3.75
C PHE A 64 -7.88 0.64 4.22
N LYS A 65 -7.48 1.03 5.44
CA LYS A 65 -7.82 2.32 6.04
C LYS A 65 -7.08 3.50 5.43
N ASN A 66 -5.83 3.31 5.03
CA ASN A 66 -4.97 4.40 4.59
C ASN A 66 -4.99 4.62 3.07
N PHE A 67 -5.26 3.57 2.29
CA PHE A 67 -5.28 3.66 0.83
C PHE A 67 -6.63 3.28 0.23
N LEU A 68 -7.06 2.02 0.33
CA LEU A 68 -8.19 1.53 -0.47
C LEU A 68 -9.51 2.26 -0.18
N LYS A 69 -9.89 2.36 1.09
CA LYS A 69 -11.16 2.99 1.44
C LYS A 69 -11.16 4.49 1.06
N PRO A 70 -10.14 5.30 1.41
CA PRO A 70 -10.07 6.69 0.97
C PRO A 70 -10.03 6.86 -0.56
N ALA A 71 -9.29 6.01 -1.28
CA ALA A 71 -9.23 6.07 -2.74
C ALA A 71 -10.60 5.74 -3.35
N TYR A 72 -11.27 4.70 -2.87
CA TYR A 72 -12.60 4.31 -3.33
C TYR A 72 -13.62 5.44 -3.11
N GLU A 73 -13.68 5.99 -1.89
CA GLU A 73 -14.56 7.12 -1.56
C GLU A 73 -14.23 8.37 -2.40
N SER A 74 -12.96 8.57 -2.73
CA SER A 74 -12.51 9.66 -3.61
C SER A 74 -13.02 9.52 -5.04
N LEU A 75 -13.01 8.31 -5.57
CA LEU A 75 -13.35 8.03 -6.95
C LEU A 75 -14.86 7.90 -7.18
N GLN A 76 -15.65 7.56 -6.15
CA GLN A 76 -17.12 7.44 -6.25
C GLN A 76 -17.82 8.71 -6.76
N VAL A 77 -17.19 9.88 -6.64
CA VAL A 77 -17.76 11.16 -7.09
C VAL A 77 -17.80 11.25 -8.63
N GLY A 78 -17.08 10.38 -9.36
CA GLY A 78 -17.01 10.41 -10.83
C GLY A 78 -16.16 11.55 -11.39
N LYS A 79 -15.47 12.30 -10.52
CA LYS A 79 -14.55 13.36 -10.89
C LYS A 79 -13.53 13.62 -9.80
N VAL A 80 -12.33 14.04 -10.21
CA VAL A 80 -11.23 14.42 -9.32
C VAL A 80 -10.53 15.67 -9.83
N ASP A 81 -10.12 16.54 -8.92
CA ASP A 81 -9.17 17.61 -9.21
C ASP A 81 -7.77 16.98 -9.37
N LEU A 82 -6.97 17.56 -10.25
CA LEU A 82 -5.60 17.15 -10.53
C LEU A 82 -4.62 18.25 -10.10
N PRO A 83 -4.16 18.27 -8.83
CA PRO A 83 -3.34 19.35 -8.28
C PRO A 83 -2.00 19.57 -9.00
N ASP A 84 -1.51 18.54 -9.70
CA ASP A 84 -0.27 18.62 -10.49
C ASP A 84 -0.47 19.37 -11.82
N TYR A 85 -1.72 19.63 -12.20
CA TYR A 85 -2.14 20.20 -13.48
C TYR A 85 -2.82 21.56 -13.27
N LYS A 86 -2.02 22.53 -12.82
CA LYS A 86 -2.46 23.92 -12.63
C LYS A 86 -2.09 24.73 -13.86
N LEU A 87 -3.07 25.41 -14.45
CA LEU A 87 -2.76 26.43 -15.44
C LEU A 87 -2.22 27.68 -14.73
N PRO A 88 -1.23 28.37 -15.31
CA PRO A 88 -0.85 29.70 -14.84
C PRO A 88 -2.07 30.61 -14.91
N ASN A 89 -2.25 31.47 -13.91
CA ASN A 89 -3.32 32.47 -13.88
C ASN A 89 -3.39 33.20 -15.23
N VAL A 90 -4.45 32.94 -15.99
CA VAL A 90 -4.77 33.74 -17.17
C VAL A 90 -5.63 34.88 -16.65
N ASP A 91 -4.95 35.94 -16.22
CA ASP A 91 -5.58 37.21 -15.88
C ASP A 91 -6.11 37.84 -17.18
N ASN A 92 -7.31 37.44 -17.60
CA ASN A 92 -8.11 38.34 -18.42
C ASN A 92 -8.60 39.44 -17.48
N GLU A 93 -7.85 40.54 -17.48
CA GLU A 93 -8.13 41.81 -16.78
C GLU A 93 -7.92 41.82 -15.25
N GLY A 94 -6.66 41.98 -14.84
CA GLY A 94 -6.25 42.97 -13.83
C GLY A 94 -6.80 42.87 -12.39
N ASN A 95 -7.43 41.77 -11.99
CA ASN A 95 -7.83 41.56 -10.60
C ASN A 95 -6.92 40.53 -9.92
N GLU A 96 -6.06 41.03 -9.03
CA GLU A 96 -5.28 40.23 -8.09
C GLU A 96 -6.24 39.47 -7.15
N GLY A 97 -6.60 38.25 -7.54
CA GLY A 97 -7.47 37.37 -6.75
C GLY A 97 -7.81 36.02 -7.38
N GLY A 98 -7.28 35.68 -8.55
CA GLY A 98 -7.62 34.44 -9.25
C GLY A 98 -7.02 33.21 -8.57
N GLU A 99 -7.88 32.34 -8.02
CA GLU A 99 -7.50 30.97 -7.66
C GLU A 99 -6.91 30.26 -8.89
N ASN A 100 -5.70 29.70 -8.76
CA ASN A 100 -5.10 28.90 -9.83
C ASN A 100 -6.09 27.82 -10.27
N ALA A 101 -6.58 27.92 -11.51
CA ALA A 101 -7.60 27.01 -12.01
C ALA A 101 -6.98 25.61 -12.21
N VAL A 102 -7.51 24.64 -11.46
CA VAL A 102 -7.01 23.25 -11.44
C VAL A 102 -7.75 22.43 -12.49
N MET A 103 -7.02 21.64 -13.27
CA MET A 103 -7.63 20.69 -14.20
C MET A 103 -8.43 19.63 -13.43
N THR A 104 -9.62 19.32 -13.92
CA THR A 104 -10.49 18.25 -13.42
C THR A 104 -10.45 17.08 -14.40
N LEU A 105 -10.43 15.86 -13.88
CA LEU A 105 -10.65 14.63 -14.63
C LEU A 105 -12.01 14.06 -14.23
N SER A 106 -12.90 13.93 -15.20
CA SER A 106 -14.22 13.31 -15.04
C SER A 106 -14.23 11.92 -15.69
N PHE A 107 -14.99 10.99 -15.10
CA PHE A 107 -15.07 9.62 -15.59
C PHE A 107 -16.43 8.98 -15.29
N SER A 108 -16.91 8.14 -16.21
CA SER A 108 -18.21 7.45 -16.06
C SER A 108 -18.14 6.29 -15.06
N THR A 109 -16.97 5.66 -14.94
CA THR A 109 -16.71 4.58 -14.01
C THR A 109 -15.24 4.55 -13.58
N PHE A 110 -14.90 3.78 -12.56
CA PHE A 110 -13.53 3.63 -12.09
C PHE A 110 -13.26 2.20 -11.63
N ARG A 111 -11.98 1.87 -11.51
CA ARG A 111 -11.52 0.60 -10.98
C ARG A 111 -10.20 0.77 -10.23
N ILE A 112 -10.13 0.25 -9.01
CA ILE A 112 -8.89 0.09 -8.25
C ILE A 112 -8.37 -1.32 -8.49
N ARG A 113 -7.19 -1.43 -9.08
CA ARG A 113 -6.53 -2.67 -9.46
C ARG A 113 -5.41 -2.95 -8.48
N ILE A 114 -5.59 -3.98 -7.66
CA ILE A 114 -4.59 -4.40 -6.68
C ILE A 114 -3.70 -5.47 -7.32
N ALA A 115 -2.40 -5.18 -7.38
CA ALA A 115 -1.39 -6.15 -7.76
C ALA A 115 -1.32 -7.24 -6.68
N LYS A 116 -1.74 -8.46 -7.03
CA LYS A 116 -1.74 -9.63 -6.15
C LYS A 116 -0.83 -10.70 -6.78
N PRO A 117 0.36 -10.93 -6.24
CA PRO A 117 1.20 -12.01 -6.75
C PRO A 117 0.55 -13.38 -6.55
N VAL A 118 1.00 -14.39 -7.28
CA VAL A 118 0.53 -15.77 -7.05
C VAL A 118 1.11 -16.34 -5.76
N SER A 119 2.38 -16.04 -5.50
CA SER A 119 3.09 -16.53 -4.34
C SER A 119 3.76 -15.39 -3.56
N TRP A 120 4.17 -15.66 -2.33
CA TRP A 120 4.72 -14.63 -1.46
C TRP A 120 6.13 -14.21 -1.90
N GLU A 121 6.88 -15.13 -2.54
CA GLU A 121 8.22 -14.93 -3.10
C GLU A 121 8.26 -13.82 -4.15
N ASP A 122 7.13 -13.59 -4.81
CA ASP A 122 7.05 -12.59 -5.86
C ASP A 122 6.79 -11.18 -5.31
N ALA A 123 6.40 -11.06 -4.03
CA ALA A 123 6.03 -9.80 -3.38
C ALA A 123 7.26 -8.97 -2.98
N THR A 124 8.10 -8.62 -3.96
CA THR A 124 9.40 -7.98 -3.76
C THR A 124 9.44 -6.53 -4.22
N ASP A 125 10.38 -5.75 -3.67
CA ASP A 125 10.65 -4.39 -4.15
C ASP A 125 11.03 -4.34 -5.63
N ALA A 126 11.80 -5.32 -6.12
CA ALA A 126 12.17 -5.40 -7.53
C ALA A 126 10.94 -5.52 -8.44
N ALA A 127 9.96 -6.32 -8.04
CA ALA A 127 8.70 -6.44 -8.77
C ALA A 127 7.92 -5.11 -8.82
N VAL A 128 7.86 -4.38 -7.69
CA VAL A 128 7.21 -3.06 -7.63
C VAL A 128 7.93 -2.04 -8.51
N VAL A 129 9.26 -2.01 -8.47
CA VAL A 129 10.06 -1.10 -9.29
C VAL A 129 9.83 -1.37 -10.78
N ASN A 130 9.78 -2.64 -11.19
CA ASN A 130 9.53 -3.03 -12.58
C ASN A 130 8.11 -2.65 -13.03
N LEU A 131 7.11 -2.87 -12.17
CA LEU A 131 5.72 -2.47 -12.43
C LEU A 131 5.61 -0.95 -12.64
N ARG A 132 6.33 -0.16 -11.83
CA ARG A 132 6.34 1.30 -11.93
C ARG A 132 7.06 1.81 -13.18
N LYS A 133 8.24 1.26 -13.50
CA LYS A 133 9.09 1.79 -14.58
C LYS A 133 8.50 1.61 -15.98
N ASN A 134 7.71 0.56 -16.21
CA ASN A 134 7.37 0.16 -17.57
C ASN A 134 6.05 0.73 -18.09
N ARG A 135 5.04 0.92 -17.23
CA ARG A 135 3.64 1.17 -17.68
C ARG A 135 2.79 2.02 -16.75
N LEU A 136 3.31 2.43 -15.59
CA LEU A 136 2.56 3.23 -14.64
C LEU A 136 3.16 4.62 -14.52
N ALA A 137 2.28 5.59 -14.34
CA ALA A 137 2.64 6.94 -14.03
C ALA A 137 1.98 7.36 -12.73
N GLU A 138 2.68 8.21 -11.97
CA GLU A 138 2.15 8.79 -10.74
C GLU A 138 1.37 10.06 -11.09
N ILE A 139 0.18 10.21 -10.50
CA ILE A 139 -0.58 11.46 -10.48
C ILE A 139 -1.08 11.75 -9.07
N SER A 140 -1.22 13.03 -8.74
CA SER A 140 -1.98 13.45 -7.57
C SER A 140 -3.45 13.63 -7.95
N ILE A 141 -4.33 12.95 -7.21
CA ILE A 141 -5.79 13.14 -7.30
C ILE A 141 -6.31 13.76 -6.01
N LYS A 142 -7.38 14.52 -6.13
CA LYS A 142 -8.01 15.18 -5.00
C LYS A 142 -9.52 15.21 -5.23
N GLN A 143 -10.31 14.82 -4.23
CA GLN A 143 -11.76 15.04 -4.29
C GLN A 143 -12.04 16.55 -4.43
N PRO A 144 -12.98 16.97 -5.28
CA PRO A 144 -13.38 18.37 -5.37
C PRO A 144 -13.74 18.95 -4.00
N GLY A 145 -13.13 20.09 -3.65
CA GLY A 145 -13.33 20.74 -2.35
C GLY A 145 -12.62 20.10 -1.15
N SER A 146 -11.92 18.97 -1.33
CA SER A 146 -11.07 18.40 -0.28
C SER A 146 -9.88 19.31 0.02
N ARG A 147 -9.16 19.06 1.11
CA ARG A 147 -7.83 19.66 1.35
C ARG A 147 -6.69 18.68 1.06
N ARG A 148 -6.98 17.38 1.08
CA ARG A 148 -5.98 16.32 0.98
C ARG A 148 -5.94 15.76 -0.45
N ALA A 149 -4.75 15.75 -1.03
CA ALA A 149 -4.47 15.02 -2.25
C ALA A 149 -3.88 13.64 -1.93
N PHE A 150 -4.11 12.70 -2.84
CA PHE A 150 -3.57 11.35 -2.81
C PHE A 150 -2.73 11.13 -4.06
N ARG A 151 -1.52 10.59 -3.89
CA ARG A 151 -0.73 10.10 -5.01
C ARG A 151 -1.20 8.70 -5.34
N VAL A 152 -1.50 8.47 -6.62
CA VAL A 152 -1.96 7.19 -7.14
C VAL A 152 -1.17 6.85 -8.40
N TYR A 153 -1.04 5.55 -8.67
CA TYR A 153 -0.55 5.10 -9.96
C TYR A 153 -1.71 4.90 -10.94
N VAL A 154 -1.51 5.33 -12.17
CA VAL A 154 -2.43 5.15 -13.30
C VAL A 154 -1.66 4.58 -14.49
N PRO A 155 -2.32 3.96 -15.47
CA PRO A 155 -1.69 3.60 -16.73
C PRO A 155 -0.98 4.80 -17.38
N THR A 156 0.18 4.57 -17.99
CA THR A 156 0.95 5.62 -18.67
C THR A 156 0.14 6.32 -19.75
N GLU A 157 -0.76 5.61 -20.43
CA GLU A 157 -1.68 6.15 -21.44
C GLU A 157 -2.60 7.21 -20.84
N THR A 158 -3.12 6.97 -19.62
CA THR A 158 -3.93 7.95 -18.87
C THR A 158 -3.11 9.20 -18.58
N LYS A 159 -1.87 9.05 -18.11
CA LYS A 159 -0.97 10.21 -17.86
C LYS A 159 -0.67 10.99 -19.13
N GLN A 160 -0.39 10.29 -20.24
CA GLN A 160 -0.12 10.92 -21.52
C GLN A 160 -1.33 11.73 -22.02
N LEU A 161 -2.54 11.19 -21.84
CA LEU A 161 -3.78 11.89 -22.17
C LEU A 161 -3.89 13.19 -21.36
N LEU A 162 -3.67 13.14 -20.04
CA LEU A 162 -3.67 14.31 -19.18
C LEU A 162 -2.59 15.34 -19.57
N ASP A 163 -1.38 14.88 -19.89
CA ASP A 163 -0.27 15.74 -20.29
C ASP A 163 -0.52 16.44 -21.63
N ASN A 164 -1.14 15.74 -22.58
CA ASN A 164 -1.55 16.31 -23.85
C ASN A 164 -2.68 17.33 -23.66
N ALA A 165 -3.70 17.01 -22.86
CA ALA A 165 -4.78 17.94 -22.53
C ALA A 165 -4.25 19.22 -21.87
N MET A 166 -3.29 19.09 -20.96
CA MET A 166 -2.63 20.23 -20.33
C MET A 166 -1.85 21.07 -21.33
N ARG A 167 -1.07 20.43 -22.19
CA ARG A 167 -0.31 21.10 -23.25
C ARG A 167 -1.24 21.87 -24.20
N ASP A 168 -2.37 21.30 -24.57
CA ASP A 168 -3.31 21.92 -25.51
C ASP A 168 -4.09 23.06 -24.85
N ASN A 169 -4.47 22.92 -23.58
CA ASN A 169 -5.03 24.03 -22.79
C ASN A 169 -4.04 25.19 -22.64
N LEU A 170 -2.75 24.90 -22.40
CA LEU A 170 -1.71 25.93 -22.38
C LEU A 170 -1.55 26.64 -23.74
N LYS A 171 -1.70 25.93 -24.86
CA LYS A 171 -1.67 26.54 -26.20
C LYS A 171 -2.90 27.43 -26.45
N ARG A 172 -4.09 27.01 -26.02
CA ARG A 172 -5.34 27.78 -26.16
C ARG A 172 -5.36 29.02 -25.27
N ALA A 173 -4.89 28.92 -24.03
CA ALA A 173 -4.66 30.08 -23.15
C ALA A 173 -3.83 31.17 -23.84
N LYS A 174 -2.72 30.78 -24.48
CA LYS A 174 -1.85 31.71 -25.22
C LYS A 174 -2.52 32.36 -26.43
N LYS A 175 -3.57 31.75 -26.96
CA LYS A 175 -4.36 32.25 -28.10
C LYS A 175 -5.61 33.02 -27.67
N ALA A 176 -5.79 33.29 -26.37
CA ALA A 176 -6.98 33.92 -25.79
C ALA A 176 -8.30 33.17 -26.09
N GLU A 177 -8.22 31.86 -26.32
CA GLU A 177 -9.40 31.00 -26.50
C GLU A 177 -9.91 30.48 -25.14
N ALA A 178 -11.19 30.06 -25.09
CA ALA A 178 -11.79 29.52 -23.87
C ALA A 178 -11.04 28.28 -23.34
N LEU A 179 -10.77 28.27 -22.05
CA LEU A 179 -10.10 27.17 -21.35
C LEU A 179 -11.10 26.07 -20.99
N LEU A 180 -10.87 24.85 -21.48
CA LEU A 180 -11.61 23.67 -21.06
C LEU A 180 -10.76 22.88 -20.08
N LEU A 181 -10.96 23.13 -18.79
CA LEU A 181 -10.22 22.50 -17.70
C LEU A 181 -10.75 21.11 -17.32
N ASN A 182 -11.65 20.53 -18.10
CA ASN A 182 -12.18 19.19 -17.86
C ASN A 182 -11.65 18.21 -18.90
N VAL A 183 -11.10 17.10 -18.44
CA VAL A 183 -10.75 15.93 -19.25
C VAL A 183 -11.75 14.84 -18.93
N GLU A 184 -12.30 14.20 -19.96
CA GLU A 184 -13.27 13.12 -19.79
C GLU A 184 -12.68 11.80 -20.30
N VAL A 185 -12.84 10.74 -19.49
CA VAL A 185 -12.48 9.37 -19.87
C VAL A 185 -13.63 8.43 -19.49
N ASP A 186 -13.81 7.34 -20.22
CA ASP A 186 -14.88 6.39 -19.88
C ASP A 186 -14.63 5.74 -18.52
N ARG A 187 -13.42 5.23 -18.29
CA ARG A 187 -13.00 4.56 -17.07
C ARG A 187 -11.68 5.13 -16.55
N LEU A 188 -11.61 5.40 -15.25
CA LEU A 188 -10.35 5.66 -14.56
C LEU A 188 -9.84 4.39 -13.86
N ASP A 189 -8.71 3.87 -14.31
CA ASP A 189 -7.98 2.79 -13.65
C ASP A 189 -6.92 3.35 -12.70
N VAL A 190 -7.04 3.02 -11.41
CA VAL A 190 -6.02 3.26 -10.39
C VAL A 190 -5.36 1.94 -10.06
N VAL A 191 -4.04 1.88 -10.11
CA VAL A 191 -3.25 0.69 -9.85
C VAL A 191 -2.52 0.86 -8.53
N ASP A 192 -2.48 -0.18 -7.73
CA ASP A 192 -1.73 -0.15 -6.48
C ASP A 192 -1.13 -1.51 -6.16
N PHE A 193 -0.03 -1.46 -5.41
CA PHE A 193 0.66 -2.64 -4.91
C PHE A 193 0.62 -2.60 -3.38
N PRO A 194 0.17 -3.67 -2.70
CA PRO A 194 0.18 -3.73 -1.24
C PRO A 194 1.61 -3.84 -0.70
N THR A 195 2.34 -2.73 -0.64
CA THR A 195 3.72 -2.66 -0.12
C THR A 195 3.89 -3.17 1.32
N PRO A 196 2.85 -3.20 2.20
CA PRO A 196 2.96 -3.92 3.47
C PRO A 196 3.33 -5.41 3.32
N LEU A 197 3.05 -6.04 2.18
CA LEU A 197 3.47 -7.42 1.91
C LEU A 197 4.99 -7.56 1.69
N ILE A 198 5.65 -6.52 1.17
CA ILE A 198 7.12 -6.51 1.02
C ILE A 198 7.76 -6.43 2.40
N ALA A 199 7.24 -5.56 3.26
CA ALA A 199 7.73 -5.47 4.64
C ALA A 199 7.58 -6.81 5.39
N LEU A 200 6.51 -7.56 5.10
CA LEU A 200 6.30 -8.90 5.63
C LEU A 200 7.32 -9.90 5.05
N HIS A 201 7.55 -9.84 3.73
CA HIS A 201 8.56 -10.65 3.03
C HIS A 201 9.96 -10.43 3.64
N ASP A 202 10.42 -9.19 3.69
CA ASP A 202 11.76 -8.82 4.14
C ASP A 202 11.99 -9.16 5.61
N PHE A 203 10.99 -8.92 6.47
CA PHE A 203 11.07 -9.30 7.88
C PHE A 203 11.24 -10.80 8.06
N VAL A 204 10.50 -11.61 7.29
CA VAL A 204 10.62 -13.06 7.41
C VAL A 204 11.93 -13.56 6.80
N GLU A 205 12.45 -12.94 5.73
CA GLU A 205 13.78 -13.28 5.21
C GLU A 205 14.92 -12.96 6.18
N SER A 206 14.86 -11.85 6.92
CA SER A 206 15.93 -11.48 7.85
C SER A 206 16.07 -12.40 9.07
N GLU A 207 15.01 -13.11 9.45
CA GLU A 207 15.01 -14.03 10.61
C GLU A 207 15.52 -15.45 10.24
N MET A 208 15.88 -15.70 8.97
CA MET A 208 16.34 -17.01 8.48
C MET A 208 17.87 -17.18 8.54
N SER A 209 18.45 -17.18 9.74
CA SER A 209 19.89 -17.47 9.90
C SER A 209 20.25 -18.96 10.01
N ASP A 210 19.27 -19.87 10.24
CA ASP A 210 19.53 -21.30 10.47
C ASP A 210 18.77 -22.22 9.49
N GLU A 211 19.52 -23.03 8.74
CA GLU A 211 19.03 -23.91 7.65
C GLU A 211 18.11 -25.06 8.09
N THR A 212 18.01 -25.36 9.39
CA THR A 212 17.36 -26.57 9.92
C THR A 212 15.83 -26.54 9.97
N SER A 213 15.17 -25.44 9.55
CA SER A 213 13.71 -25.28 9.61
C SER A 213 13.04 -24.74 8.34
N ALA A 214 13.72 -24.81 7.19
CA ALA A 214 13.31 -24.17 5.94
C ALA A 214 11.86 -24.47 5.51
N GLU A 215 11.40 -25.73 5.59
CA GLU A 215 10.04 -26.11 5.15
C GLU A 215 8.93 -25.51 6.04
N SER A 216 9.16 -25.46 7.36
CA SER A 216 8.22 -24.85 8.31
C SER A 216 8.07 -23.35 8.07
N TRP A 217 9.18 -22.67 7.78
CA TRP A 217 9.19 -21.26 7.43
C TRP A 217 8.46 -20.97 6.12
N GLN A 218 8.66 -21.79 5.09
CA GLN A 218 7.94 -21.65 3.81
C GLN A 218 6.41 -21.75 4.00
N LYS A 219 5.97 -22.69 4.84
CA LYS A 219 4.55 -22.83 5.20
C LYS A 219 4.02 -21.59 5.92
N GLN A 220 4.79 -21.02 6.85
CA GLN A 220 4.41 -19.81 7.57
C GLN A 220 4.28 -18.59 6.66
N LYS A 221 5.23 -18.38 5.75
CA LYS A 221 5.19 -17.28 4.77
C LYS A 221 3.91 -17.34 3.93
N THR A 222 3.61 -18.54 3.41
CA THR A 222 2.39 -18.80 2.66
C THR A 222 1.13 -18.52 3.49
N LEU A 223 1.12 -18.92 4.77
CA LEU A 223 -0.01 -18.64 5.67
C LEU A 223 -0.20 -17.15 5.92
N GLN A 224 0.87 -16.40 6.20
CA GLN A 224 0.77 -14.97 6.47
C GLN A 224 0.34 -14.19 5.22
N TYR A 225 0.87 -14.56 4.04
CA TYR A 225 0.45 -14.03 2.74
C TYR A 225 -1.05 -14.23 2.48
N ASN A 226 -1.53 -15.47 2.64
CA ASN A 226 -2.93 -15.80 2.46
C ASN A 226 -3.82 -15.08 3.49
N GLU A 227 -3.34 -14.93 4.72
CA GLU A 227 -4.08 -14.26 5.78
C GLU A 227 -4.30 -12.77 5.51
N PHE A 228 -3.29 -12.10 4.94
CA PHE A 228 -3.41 -10.69 4.53
C PHE A 228 -4.58 -10.51 3.57
N PHE A 229 -4.62 -11.28 2.47
CA PHE A 229 -5.67 -11.15 1.46
C PHE A 229 -7.03 -11.64 1.98
N ARG A 230 -7.08 -12.70 2.77
CA ARG A 230 -8.32 -13.19 3.39
C ARG A 230 -8.95 -12.12 4.28
N TYR A 231 -8.13 -11.45 5.11
CA TYR A 231 -8.62 -10.41 5.99
C TYR A 231 -8.98 -9.13 5.24
N LEU A 232 -8.20 -8.76 4.22
CA LEU A 232 -8.50 -7.65 3.33
C LEU A 232 -9.86 -7.82 2.65
N GLU A 233 -10.14 -9.02 2.14
CA GLU A 233 -11.42 -9.34 1.51
C GLU A 233 -12.59 -9.20 2.51
N SER A 234 -12.41 -9.63 3.75
CA SER A 234 -13.41 -9.41 4.81
C SER A 234 -13.67 -7.93 5.07
N LEU A 235 -12.64 -7.08 5.04
CA LEU A 235 -12.79 -5.62 5.20
C LEU A 235 -13.53 -5.00 4.02
N LEU A 236 -13.20 -5.41 2.79
CA LEU A 236 -13.86 -4.95 1.57
C LEU A 236 -15.34 -5.31 1.54
N GLN A 237 -15.67 -6.56 1.88
CA GLN A 237 -17.06 -7.03 2.01
C GLN A 237 -17.84 -6.22 3.04
N LYS A 238 -17.27 -5.99 4.23
CA LYS A 238 -17.90 -5.17 5.28
C LYS A 238 -18.14 -3.73 4.85
N ALA A 239 -17.31 -3.21 3.95
CA ALA A 239 -17.44 -1.85 3.42
C ALA A 239 -18.30 -1.78 2.14
N GLY A 240 -18.79 -2.90 1.63
CA GLY A 240 -19.55 -2.95 0.38
C GLY A 240 -18.72 -2.66 -0.88
N ILE A 241 -17.39 -2.73 -0.79
CA ILE A 241 -16.48 -2.48 -1.91
C ILE A 241 -16.29 -3.80 -2.67
N LYS A 242 -16.70 -3.85 -3.93
CA LYS A 242 -16.64 -5.06 -4.76
C LYS A 242 -16.48 -4.73 -6.24
N TYR A 243 -16.32 -5.77 -7.06
CA TYR A 243 -16.39 -5.69 -8.52
C TYR A 243 -17.66 -4.91 -8.99
N PRO A 244 -17.56 -4.04 -10.02
CA PRO A 244 -16.40 -3.83 -10.91
C PRO A 244 -15.38 -2.80 -10.41
N PHE A 245 -15.60 -2.18 -9.25
CA PHE A 245 -14.77 -1.07 -8.75
C PHE A 245 -13.43 -1.51 -8.16
N LEU A 246 -13.27 -2.80 -7.90
CA LEU A 246 -12.06 -3.39 -7.37
C LEU A 246 -11.76 -4.71 -8.09
N SER A 247 -10.53 -4.88 -8.52
CA SER A 247 -10.05 -6.15 -9.09
C SER A 247 -8.64 -6.48 -8.61
N TYR A 248 -8.34 -7.77 -8.52
CA TYR A 248 -6.98 -8.26 -8.34
C TYR A 248 -6.41 -8.66 -9.70
N PHE A 249 -5.13 -8.43 -9.92
CA PHE A 249 -4.43 -8.95 -11.09
C PHE A 249 -3.07 -9.52 -10.69
N ASN A 250 -2.68 -10.59 -11.37
CA ASN A 250 -1.35 -11.15 -11.23
C ASN A 250 -0.40 -10.42 -12.18
N TYR A 251 0.57 -9.70 -11.63
CA TYR A 251 1.57 -8.99 -12.43
C TYR A 251 2.67 -9.91 -12.97
N ASN A 252 2.85 -11.12 -12.43
CA ASN A 252 3.86 -12.07 -12.90
C ASN A 252 3.44 -12.81 -14.18
N ASN A 253 2.13 -12.95 -14.42
CA ASN A 253 1.60 -13.62 -15.62
C ASN A 253 1.35 -12.67 -16.79
N SER A 254 1.74 -11.40 -16.68
CA SER A 254 1.64 -10.43 -17.77
C SER A 254 3.06 -10.08 -18.24
N PRO A 255 3.63 -10.81 -19.23
CA PRO A 255 4.97 -10.55 -19.73
C PRO A 255 5.14 -9.10 -20.26
N ASP A 256 4.03 -8.48 -20.65
CA ASP A 256 3.99 -7.13 -21.21
C ASP A 256 3.61 -6.08 -20.15
N PHE A 257 3.33 -6.52 -18.92
CA PHE A 257 2.63 -5.78 -17.86
C PHE A 257 1.33 -5.11 -18.35
N ASN A 258 0.76 -5.60 -19.45
CA ASN A 258 -0.54 -5.19 -19.93
C ASN A 258 -1.55 -5.56 -18.85
N LEU A 259 -2.24 -4.53 -18.37
CA LEU A 259 -3.26 -4.65 -17.36
C LEU A 259 -4.50 -5.27 -18.02
N PRO A 260 -4.84 -6.56 -17.77
CA PRO A 260 -6.00 -7.20 -18.42
C PRO A 260 -7.28 -6.41 -18.17
N ASP A 261 -8.15 -6.30 -19.17
CA ASP A 261 -9.42 -5.55 -19.07
C ASP A 261 -10.47 -6.17 -18.14
#